data_AF-A0AA42XD61-F1
#
_entry.id   AF-A0AA42XD61-F1
#
_cell.length_a   1.000
_cell.length_b   1.000
_cell.length_c   1.000
_cell.angle_alpha   90.00
_cell.angle_beta   90.00
_cell.angle_gamma   90.00
#
_symmetry.space_group_name_H-M   'P 1'
#
loop_
_entity.id
_entity.type
_entity.pdbx_description
1 polymer ?
#
loop_
_entity_poly.entity_id
_entity_poly.type
_entity_poly.pdbx_seq_one_letter_code
_entity_poly.pdbx_strand_id
1 'polypeptide(L)'
;MSIFTEAQAKAILDKVIALSKADECTAVLAGAISGNIRFALNNVSTSGIVDNTELAVTVAFGKRVGTASINEFDDAALERVVRRAEDLARLAPENPEFMPAIGKQSYRASPTFSESTAAIDPAFRAKVAADSIAPCRGHGLIAAGFLEDGQGFQATANSNGNFAYQRTTNFDYTCTVRTEDGRGSGWVGRNLKDAADFKADQDIRIAMRKATESAEAKALEPGKYTVILEPAAAAGLISFMMNFFSARSADEGRSFLSKKGGGNKLGEQVYDPRVTMIADPWHPDAPVLPWDGEGMPRERMAIIENGKIANLDYSRFWAQKQGKTAKATPGNLLMSGGDKSTAELVRGTQKGILVTRTWYIRMVDPQTVLLTGLTRDGTFYIENGQIKHPVKNFRFNESPVIMLNNIEELGKPVRVAGDESSYVMMIPPMKLRDFTFTSLSDAV
;
A
#
# COMPACT_ATOMS: atom_id res chain seq x y z
N MET A 1 -18.67 21.00 7.57
CA MET A 1 -17.96 21.09 6.27
C MET A 1 -16.62 20.45 6.50
N SER A 2 -16.30 19.40 5.77
CA SER A 2 -15.11 18.59 6.08
C SER A 2 -14.07 18.58 4.98
N ILE A 3 -14.33 19.31 3.90
CA ILE A 3 -13.36 19.61 2.86
C ILE A 3 -13.06 21.09 2.98
N PHE A 4 -11.94 21.41 3.62
CA PHE A 4 -11.47 22.77 3.72
C PHE A 4 -10.61 23.12 2.51
N THR A 5 -10.75 24.36 2.04
CA THR A 5 -9.81 24.96 1.08
C THR A 5 -8.45 25.19 1.74
N GLU A 6 -7.41 25.39 0.93
CA GLU A 6 -6.08 25.76 1.42
C GLU A 6 -6.11 26.96 2.37
N ALA A 7 -6.85 28.02 1.99
CA ALA A 7 -6.97 29.23 2.80
C ALA A 7 -7.64 28.98 4.16
N GLN A 8 -8.72 28.17 4.20
CA GLN A 8 -9.39 27.84 5.45
C GLN A 8 -8.53 26.94 6.35
N ALA A 9 -7.89 25.92 5.77
CA ALA A 9 -6.99 25.03 6.48
C ALA A 9 -5.81 25.81 7.07
N LYS A 10 -5.21 26.72 6.26
CA LYS A 10 -4.14 27.59 6.71
C LYS A 10 -4.59 28.49 7.86
N ALA A 11 -5.77 29.10 7.77
CA ALA A 11 -6.28 29.98 8.84
C ALA A 11 -6.46 29.23 10.18
N ILE A 12 -6.98 27.99 10.14
CA ILE A 12 -7.11 27.15 11.34
C ILE A 12 -5.72 26.82 11.91
N LEU A 13 -4.80 26.36 11.05
CA LEU A 13 -3.46 25.96 11.47
C LEU A 13 -2.66 27.15 12.01
N ASP A 14 -2.69 28.32 11.36
CA ASP A 14 -2.02 29.54 11.84
C ASP A 14 -2.52 29.94 13.24
N LYS A 15 -3.84 29.84 13.51
CA LYS A 15 -4.40 30.08 14.85
C LYS A 15 -3.84 29.10 15.88
N VAL A 16 -3.81 27.81 15.55
CA VAL A 16 -3.29 26.75 16.44
C VAL A 16 -1.82 26.98 16.78
N ILE A 17 -0.99 27.29 15.78
CA ILE A 17 0.43 27.60 15.99
C ILE A 17 0.58 28.84 16.89
N ALA A 18 -0.21 29.89 16.66
CA ALA A 18 -0.15 31.12 17.45
C ALA A 18 -0.63 30.96 18.91
N LEU A 19 -1.51 29.99 19.19
CA LEU A 19 -2.01 29.71 20.54
C LEU A 19 -0.99 28.99 21.44
N SER A 20 -0.01 28.31 20.83
CA SER A 20 0.97 27.52 21.58
C SER A 20 2.01 28.41 22.28
N LYS A 21 2.38 28.00 23.49
CA LYS A 21 3.47 28.57 24.31
C LYS A 21 4.67 27.62 24.39
N ALA A 22 4.65 26.54 23.62
CA ALA A 22 5.70 25.54 23.58
C ALA A 22 6.92 26.01 22.77
N ASP A 23 8.06 25.33 22.94
CA ASP A 23 9.28 25.64 22.18
C ASP A 23 9.11 25.22 20.71
N GLU A 24 8.35 24.16 20.46
CA GLU A 24 7.98 23.68 19.13
C GLU A 24 6.50 23.30 19.10
N CYS A 25 5.83 23.58 17.98
CA CYS A 25 4.44 23.21 17.74
C CYS A 25 4.28 22.76 16.28
N THR A 26 3.64 21.61 16.06
CA THR A 26 3.24 21.11 14.75
C THR A 26 1.77 20.75 14.79
N ALA A 27 1.03 21.18 13.78
CA ALA A 27 -0.40 20.89 13.65
C ALA A 27 -0.66 20.24 12.28
N VAL A 28 -1.47 19.20 12.27
CA VAL A 28 -1.91 18.49 11.06
C VAL A 28 -3.43 18.49 11.03
N LEU A 29 -4.00 19.02 9.96
CA LEU A 29 -5.44 19.05 9.71
C LEU A 29 -5.73 18.17 8.49
N ALA A 30 -6.59 17.17 8.66
CA ALA A 30 -7.00 16.30 7.57
C ALA A 30 -8.53 16.16 7.58
N GLY A 31 -9.14 16.18 6.41
CA GLY A 31 -10.57 15.96 6.27
C GLY A 31 -10.89 15.14 5.05
N ALA A 32 -11.92 14.31 5.15
CA ALA A 32 -12.32 13.39 4.10
C ALA A 32 -13.82 13.10 4.12
N ILE A 33 -14.36 12.91 2.92
CA ILE A 33 -15.65 12.28 2.67
C ILE A 33 -15.35 10.94 2.00
N SER A 34 -15.65 9.84 2.69
CA SER A 34 -15.43 8.49 2.20
C SER A 34 -16.76 7.76 2.07
N GLY A 35 -16.99 7.17 0.90
CA GLY A 35 -18.16 6.33 0.64
C GLY A 35 -17.77 4.88 0.47
N ASN A 36 -18.70 3.99 0.78
CA ASN A 36 -18.52 2.58 0.49
C ASN A 36 -19.83 1.88 0.15
N ILE A 37 -19.70 0.76 -0.57
CA ILE A 37 -20.75 -0.23 -0.71
C ILE A 37 -20.15 -1.62 -0.58
N ARG A 38 -20.80 -2.47 0.21
CA ARG A 38 -20.47 -3.88 0.38
C ARG A 38 -21.63 -4.72 -0.12
N PHE A 39 -21.28 -5.80 -0.79
CA PHE A 39 -22.22 -6.84 -1.18
C PHE A 39 -21.64 -8.21 -0.89
N ALA A 40 -22.50 -9.15 -0.54
CA ALA A 40 -22.15 -10.54 -0.30
C ALA A 40 -23.36 -11.42 -0.63
N LEU A 41 -23.11 -12.67 -1.00
CA LEU A 41 -24.18 -13.60 -1.39
C LEU A 41 -25.09 -12.99 -2.47
N ASN A 42 -24.50 -12.29 -3.45
CA ASN A 42 -25.22 -11.60 -4.52
C ASN A 42 -26.24 -10.53 -4.05
N ASN A 43 -26.07 -9.97 -2.85
CA ASN A 43 -26.95 -8.93 -2.32
C ASN A 43 -26.13 -7.82 -1.65
N VAL A 44 -26.59 -6.58 -1.77
CA VAL A 44 -26.00 -5.45 -1.03
C VAL A 44 -26.24 -5.69 0.45
N SER A 45 -25.17 -5.64 1.25
CA SER A 45 -25.24 -5.86 2.69
C SER A 45 -25.14 -4.55 3.46
N THR A 46 -24.22 -3.66 3.07
CA THR A 46 -24.05 -2.34 3.70
C THR A 46 -23.70 -1.29 2.66
N SER A 47 -24.13 -0.05 2.90
CA SER A 47 -23.70 1.13 2.16
C SER A 47 -23.57 2.27 3.16
N GLY A 48 -22.57 3.13 3.01
CA GLY A 48 -22.36 4.23 3.94
C GLY A 48 -21.55 5.37 3.34
N ILE A 49 -21.71 6.53 3.95
CA ILE A 49 -20.83 7.69 3.76
C ILE A 49 -20.38 8.12 5.16
N VAL A 50 -19.08 8.31 5.31
CA VAL A 50 -18.46 8.90 6.49
C VAL A 50 -17.86 10.23 6.07
N ASP A 51 -18.14 11.26 6.85
CA ASP A 51 -17.58 12.58 6.66
C ASP A 51 -16.95 13.03 7.97
N ASN A 52 -15.64 13.34 7.96
CA ASN A 52 -14.90 13.73 9.17
C ASN A 52 -13.77 14.71 8.85
N THR A 53 -13.43 15.55 9.83
CA THR A 53 -12.18 16.32 9.84
C THR A 53 -11.56 16.22 11.21
N GLU A 54 -10.25 15.99 11.25
CA GLU A 54 -9.46 15.88 12.47
C GLU A 54 -8.30 16.86 12.43
N LEU A 55 -8.07 17.54 13.55
CA LEU A 55 -6.88 18.31 13.84
C LEU A 55 -6.08 17.59 14.93
N ALA A 56 -4.84 17.23 14.63
CA ALA A 56 -3.86 16.79 15.60
C ALA A 56 -2.84 17.90 15.88
N VAL A 57 -2.58 18.17 17.15
CA VAL A 57 -1.60 19.16 17.62
C VAL A 57 -0.56 18.45 18.45
N THR A 58 0.70 18.58 18.04
CA THR A 58 1.88 18.07 18.74
C THR A 58 2.74 19.23 19.17
N VAL A 59 3.09 19.30 20.45
CA VAL A 59 3.94 20.35 21.02
C VAL A 59 5.12 19.76 21.76
N ALA A 60 6.18 20.55 21.94
CA ALA A 60 7.33 20.16 22.75
C ALA A 60 7.80 21.28 23.70
N PHE A 61 8.06 20.90 24.97
CA PHE A 61 8.82 21.71 25.92
C PHE A 61 10.18 21.04 26.14
N GLY A 62 11.24 21.65 25.61
CA GLY A 62 12.54 21.02 25.43
C GLY A 62 12.39 19.73 24.62
N LYS A 63 12.65 18.59 25.26
CA LYS A 63 12.53 17.26 24.64
C LYS A 63 11.27 16.49 25.03
N ARG A 64 10.37 17.09 25.82
CA ARG A 64 9.13 16.43 26.23
C ARG A 64 8.04 16.76 25.24
N VAL A 65 7.40 15.74 24.69
CA VAL A 65 6.43 15.87 23.60
C VAL A 65 5.05 15.46 24.10
N GLY A 66 4.03 16.21 23.68
CA GLY A 66 2.62 15.90 23.95
C GLY A 66 1.80 16.12 22.69
N THR A 67 0.83 15.22 22.46
CA THR A 67 -0.08 15.27 21.31
C THR A 67 -1.52 15.18 21.80
N ALA A 68 -2.40 15.98 21.22
CA ALA A 68 -3.85 15.88 21.40
C ALA A 68 -4.55 16.10 20.04
N SER A 69 -5.75 15.53 19.87
CA SER A 69 -6.57 15.75 18.67
C SER A 69 -8.02 16.07 18.99
N ILE A 70 -8.68 16.73 18.04
CA ILE A 70 -10.09 17.14 18.07
C ILE A 70 -10.71 17.07 16.67
N ASN A 71 -12.04 17.08 16.62
CA ASN A 71 -12.84 17.23 15.39
C ASN A 71 -13.85 18.39 15.46
N GLU A 72 -13.65 19.32 16.39
CA GLU A 72 -14.38 20.59 16.54
C GLU A 72 -13.41 21.76 16.29
N PHE A 73 -13.84 22.83 15.62
CA PHE A 73 -12.94 23.88 15.13
C PHE A 73 -13.33 25.31 15.55
N ASP A 74 -14.17 25.44 16.59
CA ASP A 74 -14.38 26.74 17.22
C ASP A 74 -13.13 27.16 18.02
N ASP A 75 -12.99 28.48 18.28
CA ASP A 75 -11.78 29.02 18.91
C ASP A 75 -11.53 28.42 20.30
N ALA A 76 -12.58 28.06 21.05
CA ALA A 76 -12.43 27.42 22.35
C ALA A 76 -11.92 25.98 22.21
N ALA A 77 -12.36 25.23 21.19
CA ALA A 77 -11.89 23.88 20.90
C ALA A 77 -10.42 23.89 20.47
N LEU A 78 -10.03 24.82 19.60
CA LEU A 78 -8.64 25.01 19.17
C LEU A 78 -7.72 25.35 20.36
N GLU A 79 -8.15 26.22 21.27
CA GLU A 79 -7.39 26.49 22.48
C GLU A 79 -7.31 25.25 23.38
N ARG A 80 -8.43 24.55 23.60
CA ARG A 80 -8.47 23.33 24.44
C ARG A 80 -7.47 22.27 23.97
N VAL A 81 -7.38 22.00 22.66
CA VAL A 81 -6.46 20.97 22.15
C VAL A 81 -5.00 21.38 22.31
N VAL A 82 -4.67 22.66 22.11
CA VAL A 82 -3.32 23.18 22.32
C VAL A 82 -2.92 23.05 23.79
N ARG A 83 -3.78 23.51 24.72
CA ARG A 83 -3.52 23.39 26.17
C ARG A 83 -3.39 21.92 26.58
N ARG A 84 -4.23 21.04 26.04
CA ARG A 84 -4.16 19.60 26.33
C ARG A 84 -2.85 18.99 25.87
N ALA A 85 -2.38 19.32 24.66
CA ALA A 85 -1.08 18.87 24.18
C ALA A 85 0.07 19.40 25.05
N GLU A 86 -0.01 20.66 25.50
CA GLU A 86 0.97 21.28 26.41
C GLU A 86 1.02 20.61 27.79
N ASP A 87 -0.13 20.31 28.38
CA ASP A 87 -0.22 19.58 29.66
C ASP A 87 0.41 18.19 29.55
N LEU A 88 0.09 17.47 28.47
CA LEU A 88 0.65 16.15 28.19
C LEU A 88 2.18 16.23 28.02
N ALA A 89 2.67 17.23 27.28
CA ALA A 89 4.10 17.44 27.09
C ALA A 89 4.82 17.70 28.42
N ARG A 90 4.25 18.50 29.32
CA ARG A 90 4.87 18.77 30.64
C ARG A 90 4.94 17.55 31.55
N LEU A 91 3.99 16.62 31.40
CA LEU A 91 3.95 15.37 32.16
C LEU A 91 4.84 14.27 31.55
N ALA A 92 5.14 14.36 30.27
CA ALA A 92 5.92 13.35 29.57
C ALA A 92 7.40 13.33 30.03
N PRO A 93 8.07 12.17 30.02
CA PRO A 93 9.51 12.12 30.14
C PRO A 93 10.17 12.79 28.93
N GLU A 94 11.45 13.17 29.07
CA GLU A 94 12.22 13.64 27.92
C GLU A 94 12.38 12.52 26.89
N ASN A 95 12.16 12.84 25.61
CA ASN A 95 12.44 11.97 24.50
C ASN A 95 13.92 12.16 24.07
N PRO A 96 14.80 11.17 24.29
CA PRO A 96 16.20 11.27 23.90
C PRO A 96 16.39 11.36 22.38
N GLU A 97 15.39 10.95 21.59
CA GLU A 97 15.39 10.96 20.13
C GLU A 97 14.59 12.13 19.54
N PHE A 98 14.22 13.12 20.38
CA PHE A 98 13.50 14.31 19.94
C PHE A 98 14.26 15.04 18.81
N MET A 99 13.53 15.34 17.74
CA MET A 99 13.98 16.19 16.64
C MET A 99 13.07 17.42 16.55
N PRO A 100 13.63 18.64 16.44
CA PRO A 100 12.84 19.86 16.24
C PRO A 100 11.94 19.79 15.00
N ALA A 101 10.89 20.61 14.93
CA ALA A 101 10.09 20.72 13.72
C ALA A 101 10.95 21.22 12.55
N ILE A 102 10.67 20.78 11.33
CA ILE A 102 11.47 21.19 10.16
C ILE A 102 11.23 22.68 9.85
N GLY A 103 12.25 23.36 9.34
CA GLY A 103 12.09 24.71 8.81
C GLY A 103 11.23 24.75 7.54
N LYS A 104 10.84 25.96 7.12
CA LYS A 104 10.07 26.21 5.89
C LYS A 104 10.60 25.43 4.68
N GLN A 105 9.71 24.70 4.02
CA GLN A 105 9.96 23.95 2.78
C GLN A 105 9.23 24.55 1.57
N SER A 106 9.52 24.00 0.39
CA SER A 106 8.75 24.20 -0.84
C SER A 106 8.30 22.85 -1.39
N TYR A 107 7.02 22.71 -1.68
CA TYR A 107 6.44 21.46 -2.18
C TYR A 107 6.00 21.61 -3.62
N ARG A 108 6.43 20.70 -4.49
CA ARG A 108 5.91 20.60 -5.86
C ARG A 108 4.60 19.80 -5.81
N ALA A 109 3.52 20.40 -6.29
CA ALA A 109 2.20 19.77 -6.35
C ALA A 109 2.26 18.39 -7.02
N SER A 110 1.57 17.41 -6.42
CA SER A 110 1.41 16.06 -6.96
C SER A 110 -0.02 15.84 -7.48
N PRO A 111 -0.24 15.07 -8.57
CA PRO A 111 -1.58 14.87 -9.13
C PRO A 111 -2.39 13.82 -8.34
N THR A 112 -2.56 14.02 -7.03
CA THR A 112 -3.25 13.10 -6.09
C THR A 112 -4.77 13.21 -6.09
N PHE A 113 -5.34 14.08 -6.92
CA PHE A 113 -6.78 14.35 -6.95
C PHE A 113 -7.35 14.08 -8.34
N SER A 114 -8.43 13.30 -8.40
CA SER A 114 -9.23 13.09 -9.62
C SER A 114 -10.65 13.63 -9.41
N GLU A 115 -11.11 14.48 -10.33
CA GLU A 115 -12.46 15.03 -10.29
C GLU A 115 -13.53 13.94 -10.48
N SER A 116 -13.25 12.91 -11.30
CA SER A 116 -14.21 11.81 -11.51
C SER A 116 -14.40 10.98 -10.24
N THR A 117 -13.32 10.72 -9.50
CA THR A 117 -13.34 9.98 -8.24
C THR A 117 -14.02 10.82 -7.15
N ALA A 118 -13.73 12.12 -7.09
CA ALA A 118 -14.39 13.01 -6.14
C ALA A 118 -15.90 13.17 -6.39
N ALA A 119 -16.34 13.01 -7.64
CA ALA A 119 -17.74 13.07 -8.02
C ALA A 119 -18.54 11.79 -7.73
N ILE A 120 -17.93 10.73 -7.19
CA ILE A 120 -18.64 9.48 -6.89
C ILE A 120 -19.73 9.71 -5.85
N ASP A 121 -20.95 9.32 -6.22
CA ASP A 121 -22.14 9.41 -5.40
C ASP A 121 -22.70 8.00 -5.05
N PRO A 122 -23.74 7.90 -4.20
CA PRO A 122 -24.36 6.61 -3.91
C PRO A 122 -24.90 5.87 -5.14
N ALA A 123 -25.31 6.56 -6.20
CA ALA A 123 -25.85 5.93 -7.41
C ALA A 123 -24.75 5.21 -8.20
N PHE A 124 -23.56 5.81 -8.33
CA PHE A 124 -22.39 5.15 -8.89
C PHE A 124 -22.03 3.88 -8.11
N ARG A 125 -21.97 3.96 -6.78
CA ARG A 125 -21.65 2.81 -5.92
C ARG A 125 -22.68 1.69 -6.08
N ALA A 126 -23.97 2.02 -6.06
CA ALA A 126 -25.06 1.07 -6.31
C ALA A 126 -24.94 0.42 -7.69
N LYS A 127 -24.59 1.18 -8.72
CA LYS A 127 -24.33 0.65 -10.06
C LYS A 127 -23.16 -0.32 -10.08
N VAL A 128 -22.05 -0.02 -9.41
CA VAL A 128 -20.90 -0.94 -9.28
C VAL A 128 -21.32 -2.27 -8.65
N ALA A 129 -22.11 -2.24 -7.58
CA ALA A 129 -22.64 -3.47 -6.97
C ALA A 129 -23.55 -4.24 -7.95
N ALA A 130 -24.48 -3.56 -8.62
CA ALA A 130 -25.37 -4.18 -9.60
C ALA A 130 -24.60 -4.82 -10.77
N ASP A 131 -23.63 -4.10 -11.35
CA ASP A 131 -22.79 -4.54 -12.45
C ASP A 131 -21.83 -5.67 -12.05
N SER A 132 -21.51 -5.82 -10.76
CA SER A 132 -20.72 -6.95 -10.25
C SER A 132 -21.61 -8.17 -9.99
N ILE A 133 -22.79 -7.96 -9.41
CA ILE A 133 -23.70 -9.03 -8.97
C ILE A 133 -24.45 -9.67 -10.15
N ALA A 134 -25.00 -8.86 -11.06
CA ALA A 134 -25.89 -9.35 -12.11
C ALA A 134 -25.19 -10.37 -13.05
N PRO A 135 -23.94 -10.12 -13.53
CA PRO A 135 -23.22 -11.11 -14.32
C PRO A 135 -22.95 -12.41 -13.56
N CYS A 136 -22.58 -12.33 -12.28
CA CYS A 136 -22.33 -13.50 -11.44
C CYS A 136 -23.60 -14.33 -11.27
N ARG A 137 -24.72 -13.70 -10.89
CA ARG A 137 -26.01 -14.36 -10.74
C ARG A 137 -26.47 -15.05 -12.02
N GLY A 138 -26.28 -14.40 -13.17
CA GLY A 138 -26.64 -14.97 -14.48
C GLY A 138 -25.85 -16.23 -14.87
N HIS A 139 -24.73 -16.51 -14.21
CA HIS A 139 -23.87 -17.67 -14.47
C HIS A 139 -23.81 -18.67 -13.30
N GLY A 140 -24.71 -18.57 -12.31
CA GLY A 140 -24.69 -19.44 -11.13
C GLY A 140 -23.44 -19.23 -10.25
N LEU A 141 -22.98 -17.98 -10.16
CA LEU A 141 -21.84 -17.57 -9.35
C LEU A 141 -22.28 -16.64 -8.22
N ILE A 142 -21.54 -16.67 -7.11
CA ILE A 142 -21.82 -15.91 -5.90
C ILE A 142 -20.73 -14.85 -5.72
N ALA A 143 -21.11 -13.58 -5.85
CA ALA A 143 -20.22 -12.44 -5.64
C ALA A 143 -20.23 -11.94 -4.19
N ALA A 144 -19.04 -11.62 -3.69
CA ALA A 144 -18.81 -10.87 -2.47
C ALA A 144 -17.74 -9.82 -2.73
N GLY A 145 -18.09 -8.55 -2.58
CA GLY A 145 -17.22 -7.44 -2.94
C GLY A 145 -17.45 -6.19 -2.12
N PHE A 146 -16.51 -5.28 -2.27
CA PHE A 146 -16.43 -4.02 -1.56
C PHE A 146 -15.83 -2.97 -2.48
N LEU A 147 -16.53 -1.85 -2.61
CA LEU A 147 -15.99 -0.62 -3.18
C LEU A 147 -15.85 0.39 -2.04
N GLU A 148 -14.68 1.00 -1.94
CA GLU A 148 -14.42 2.20 -1.15
C GLU A 148 -13.87 3.28 -2.08
N ASP A 149 -14.35 4.50 -1.85
CA ASP A 149 -13.88 5.69 -2.55
C ASP A 149 -13.94 6.89 -1.62
N GLY A 150 -13.22 7.94 -1.97
CA GLY A 150 -13.31 9.17 -1.21
C GLY A 150 -12.53 10.32 -1.80
N GLN A 151 -12.83 11.49 -1.26
CA GLN A 151 -12.09 12.71 -1.48
C GLN A 151 -11.71 13.34 -0.15
N GLY A 152 -10.58 14.03 -0.11
CA GLY A 152 -10.10 14.67 1.10
C GLY A 152 -9.05 15.73 0.84
N PHE A 153 -8.50 16.23 1.94
CA PHE A 153 -7.31 17.06 1.95
C PHE A 153 -6.44 16.71 3.15
N GLN A 154 -5.16 17.04 3.04
CA GLN A 154 -4.24 17.09 4.17
C GLN A 154 -3.55 18.45 4.17
N ALA A 155 -3.40 19.03 5.36
CA ALA A 155 -2.65 20.24 5.60
C ALA A 155 -1.77 20.07 6.84
N THR A 156 -0.58 20.67 6.84
CA THR A 156 0.31 20.71 8.00
C THR A 156 0.93 22.09 8.14
N ALA A 157 1.14 22.52 9.39
CA ALA A 157 1.90 23.72 9.72
C ALA A 157 2.77 23.48 10.96
N ASN A 158 3.87 24.23 11.10
CA ASN A 158 4.66 24.23 12.32
C ASN A 158 5.18 25.62 12.73
N SER A 159 5.67 25.71 13.96
CA SER A 159 6.30 26.91 14.57
C SER A 159 7.50 27.44 13.79
N ASN A 160 8.16 26.59 13.00
CA ASN A 160 9.34 26.94 12.20
C ASN A 160 8.99 27.44 10.78
N GLY A 161 7.71 27.79 10.56
CA GLY A 161 7.23 28.47 9.35
C GLY A 161 6.98 27.55 8.17
N ASN A 162 6.95 26.23 8.38
CA ASN A 162 6.57 25.29 7.35
C ASN A 162 5.04 25.20 7.22
N PHE A 163 4.56 25.09 5.99
CA PHE A 163 3.14 24.89 5.67
C PHE A 163 2.99 24.07 4.38
N ALA A 164 2.06 23.13 4.36
CA ALA A 164 1.69 22.37 3.17
C ALA A 164 0.18 22.12 3.12
N TYR A 165 -0.37 22.02 1.92
CA TYR A 165 -1.76 21.65 1.65
C TYR A 165 -1.85 20.84 0.35
N GLN A 166 -2.69 19.80 0.34
CA GLN A 166 -2.90 18.96 -0.84
C GLN A 166 -4.27 18.29 -0.76
N ARG A 167 -5.01 18.28 -1.87
CA ARG A 167 -6.23 17.49 -2.03
C ARG A 167 -5.91 16.07 -2.49
N THR A 168 -6.68 15.09 -2.04
CA THR A 168 -6.49 13.68 -2.37
C THR A 168 -7.80 13.01 -2.75
N THR A 169 -7.72 11.97 -3.58
CA THR A 169 -8.81 11.01 -3.81
C THR A 169 -8.31 9.59 -3.70
N ASN A 170 -9.18 8.66 -3.31
CA ASN A 170 -8.89 7.22 -3.30
C ASN A 170 -10.03 6.45 -3.99
N PHE A 171 -9.69 5.28 -4.53
CA PHE A 171 -10.61 4.38 -5.19
C PHE A 171 -10.07 2.95 -5.09
N ASP A 172 -10.81 2.10 -4.40
CA ASP A 172 -10.45 0.71 -4.14
C ASP A 172 -11.65 -0.21 -4.31
N TYR A 173 -11.57 -1.13 -5.27
CA TYR A 173 -12.56 -2.16 -5.51
C TYR A 173 -11.95 -3.54 -5.34
N THR A 174 -12.65 -4.42 -4.65
CA THR A 174 -12.27 -5.82 -4.48
C THR A 174 -13.51 -6.70 -4.59
N CYS A 175 -13.41 -7.80 -5.33
CA CYS A 175 -14.50 -8.77 -5.42
C CYS A 175 -13.96 -10.19 -5.52
N THR A 176 -14.42 -11.04 -4.62
CA THR A 176 -14.30 -12.50 -4.70
C THR A 176 -15.58 -13.06 -5.30
N VAL A 177 -15.44 -13.99 -6.23
CA VAL A 177 -16.55 -14.73 -6.85
C VAL A 177 -16.35 -16.20 -6.56
N ARG A 178 -17.42 -16.90 -6.17
CA ARG A 178 -17.42 -18.34 -5.90
C ARG A 178 -18.41 -19.08 -6.77
N THR A 179 -18.16 -20.34 -7.04
CA THR A 179 -19.19 -21.25 -7.56
C THR A 179 -20.20 -21.59 -6.47
N GLU A 180 -21.43 -21.92 -6.84
CA GLU A 180 -22.50 -22.27 -5.88
C GLU A 180 -22.18 -23.50 -5.02
N ASP A 181 -21.48 -24.48 -5.58
CA ASP A 181 -20.98 -25.65 -4.86
C ASP A 181 -19.78 -25.35 -3.95
N GLY A 182 -19.29 -24.11 -3.96
CA GLY A 182 -18.19 -23.64 -3.13
C GLY A 182 -16.81 -24.18 -3.52
N ARG A 183 -16.68 -24.93 -4.63
CA ARG A 183 -15.42 -25.56 -5.03
C ARG A 183 -14.48 -24.62 -5.79
N GLY A 184 -15.03 -23.66 -6.51
CA GLY A 184 -14.30 -22.64 -7.27
C GLY A 184 -14.30 -21.28 -6.58
N SER A 185 -13.20 -20.55 -6.71
CA SER A 185 -13.06 -19.16 -6.26
C SER A 185 -12.15 -18.37 -7.18
N GLY A 186 -12.51 -17.12 -7.43
CA GLY A 186 -11.76 -16.19 -8.25
C GLY A 186 -11.83 -14.80 -7.67
N TRP A 187 -10.81 -14.00 -7.93
CA TRP A 187 -10.69 -12.67 -7.35
C TRP A 187 -10.21 -11.62 -8.35
N VAL A 188 -10.71 -10.41 -8.15
CA VAL A 188 -10.25 -9.19 -8.82
C VAL A 188 -10.15 -8.06 -7.82
N GLY A 189 -9.06 -7.29 -7.90
CA GLY A 189 -8.87 -6.04 -7.18
C GLY A 189 -8.47 -4.91 -8.14
N ARG A 190 -8.91 -3.69 -7.84
CA ARG A 190 -8.57 -2.47 -8.57
C ARG A 190 -8.27 -1.34 -7.57
N ASN A 191 -7.08 -0.78 -7.67
CA ASN A 191 -6.73 0.50 -7.06
C ASN A 191 -6.43 1.45 -8.21
N LEU A 192 -7.24 2.50 -8.33
CA LEU A 192 -7.20 3.40 -9.49
C LEU A 192 -6.90 4.82 -9.05
N LYS A 193 -6.26 5.58 -9.94
CA LYS A 193 -6.12 7.02 -9.76
C LYS A 193 -7.44 7.73 -10.06
N ASP A 194 -8.13 7.26 -11.09
CA ASP A 194 -9.28 7.90 -11.70
C ASP A 194 -10.41 6.88 -11.87
N ALA A 195 -11.58 7.20 -11.34
CA ALA A 195 -12.74 6.32 -11.40
C ALA A 195 -13.28 6.12 -12.83
N ALA A 196 -12.94 7.00 -13.78
CA ALA A 196 -13.36 6.87 -15.17
C ALA A 196 -12.78 5.62 -15.85
N ASP A 197 -11.63 5.14 -15.36
CA ASP A 197 -10.97 3.92 -15.86
C ASP A 197 -11.63 2.63 -15.36
N PHE A 198 -12.54 2.72 -14.38
CA PHE A 198 -13.20 1.56 -13.80
C PHE A 198 -14.41 1.11 -14.63
N LYS A 199 -14.54 -0.20 -14.86
CA LYS A 199 -15.68 -0.82 -15.55
C LYS A 199 -16.05 -2.12 -14.85
N ALA A 200 -16.88 -2.03 -13.81
CA ALA A 200 -17.23 -3.15 -12.93
C ALA A 200 -17.69 -4.40 -13.69
N ASP A 201 -18.52 -4.24 -14.72
CA ASP A 201 -19.06 -5.33 -15.56
C ASP A 201 -17.99 -6.03 -16.42
N GLN A 202 -16.87 -5.37 -16.70
CA GLN A 202 -15.72 -5.94 -17.40
C GLN A 202 -14.72 -6.53 -16.41
N ASP A 203 -14.39 -5.80 -15.35
CA ASP A 203 -13.42 -6.21 -14.34
C ASP A 203 -13.87 -7.47 -13.59
N ILE A 204 -15.17 -7.58 -13.26
CA ILE A 204 -15.73 -8.75 -12.58
C ILE A 204 -15.54 -10.05 -13.36
N ARG A 205 -15.44 -9.99 -14.70
CA ARG A 205 -15.25 -11.16 -15.56
C ARG A 205 -13.94 -11.88 -15.27
N ILE A 206 -12.94 -11.19 -14.71
CA ILE A 206 -11.68 -11.81 -14.27
C ILE A 206 -11.93 -12.75 -13.10
N ALA A 207 -12.65 -12.29 -12.07
CA ALA A 207 -12.99 -13.11 -10.92
C ALA A 207 -13.95 -14.24 -11.30
N MET A 208 -14.96 -13.96 -12.13
CA MET A 208 -15.88 -14.99 -12.63
C MET A 208 -15.15 -16.10 -13.38
N ARG A 209 -14.28 -15.74 -14.35
CA ARG A 209 -13.50 -16.72 -15.11
C ARG A 209 -12.64 -17.58 -14.18
N LYS A 210 -11.88 -16.96 -13.27
CA LYS A 210 -11.03 -17.68 -12.32
C LYS A 210 -11.86 -18.61 -11.43
N ALA A 211 -13.02 -18.17 -10.95
CA ALA A 211 -13.90 -18.98 -10.11
C ALA A 211 -14.40 -20.23 -10.86
N THR A 212 -14.89 -20.07 -12.09
CA THR A 212 -15.34 -21.18 -12.92
C THR A 212 -14.18 -22.13 -13.26
N GLU A 213 -13.03 -21.59 -13.67
CA GLU A 213 -11.87 -22.38 -14.07
C GLU A 213 -11.18 -23.08 -12.89
N SER A 214 -11.43 -22.68 -11.64
CA SER A 214 -10.79 -23.25 -10.46
C SER A 214 -11.55 -24.38 -9.78
N ALA A 215 -12.77 -24.71 -10.20
CA ALA A 215 -13.65 -25.63 -9.48
C ALA A 215 -13.13 -27.08 -9.40
N GLU A 216 -12.44 -27.55 -10.44
CA GLU A 216 -11.92 -28.93 -10.55
C GLU A 216 -10.42 -29.01 -10.22
N ALA A 217 -10.00 -28.33 -9.14
CA ALA A 217 -8.61 -28.23 -8.73
C ALA A 217 -7.97 -29.59 -8.42
N LYS A 218 -6.84 -29.89 -9.09
CA LYS A 218 -6.08 -31.12 -8.88
C LYS A 218 -5.02 -30.94 -7.80
N ALA A 219 -4.79 -31.99 -7.01
CA ALA A 219 -3.62 -32.03 -6.14
C ALA A 219 -2.34 -32.05 -6.99
N LEU A 220 -1.32 -31.35 -6.51
CA LEU A 220 0.01 -31.34 -7.08
C LEU A 220 0.99 -31.35 -5.90
N GLU A 221 2.04 -32.18 -5.98
CA GLU A 221 2.95 -32.37 -4.84
C GLU A 221 3.62 -31.05 -4.44
N PRO A 222 3.68 -30.70 -3.14
CA PRO A 222 4.46 -29.58 -2.66
C PRO A 222 5.93 -29.68 -3.06
N GLY A 223 6.56 -28.54 -3.29
CA GLY A 223 7.93 -28.49 -3.76
C GLY A 223 8.29 -27.13 -4.32
N LYS A 224 9.42 -27.09 -5.03
CA LYS A 224 9.90 -25.90 -5.73
C LYS A 224 9.42 -25.91 -7.17
N TYR A 225 8.80 -24.81 -7.58
CA TYR A 225 8.24 -24.68 -8.92
C TYR A 225 8.68 -23.39 -9.60
N THR A 226 8.72 -23.42 -10.93
CA THR A 226 8.59 -22.19 -11.71
C THR A 226 7.19 -21.63 -11.50
N VAL A 227 7.10 -20.37 -11.11
CA VAL A 227 5.82 -19.68 -10.90
C VAL A 227 5.74 -18.43 -11.75
N ILE A 228 4.53 -18.08 -12.16
CA ILE A 228 4.19 -16.72 -12.58
C ILE A 228 3.33 -16.13 -11.47
N LEU A 229 3.82 -15.10 -10.80
CA LEU A 229 3.02 -14.33 -9.87
C LEU A 229 2.31 -13.22 -10.64
N GLU A 230 1.00 -13.15 -10.52
CA GLU A 230 0.27 -11.93 -10.90
C GLU A 230 0.70 -10.76 -9.99
N PRO A 231 0.51 -9.50 -10.42
CA PRO A 231 0.95 -8.32 -9.66
C PRO A 231 0.43 -8.32 -8.22
N ALA A 232 -0.83 -8.71 -8.00
CA ALA A 232 -1.43 -8.78 -6.67
C ALA A 232 -0.80 -9.88 -5.78
N ALA A 233 -0.35 -10.99 -6.37
CA ALA A 233 0.35 -12.05 -5.65
C ALA A 233 1.78 -11.64 -5.23
N ALA A 234 2.43 -10.79 -6.02
CA ALA A 234 3.76 -10.27 -5.67
C ALA A 234 3.68 -9.08 -4.70
N ALA A 235 2.64 -8.26 -4.80
CA ALA A 235 2.47 -7.01 -4.06
C ALA A 235 2.59 -7.19 -2.53
N GLY A 236 1.85 -8.14 -1.94
CA GLY A 236 1.88 -8.36 -0.49
C GLY A 236 3.26 -8.78 0.01
N LEU A 237 3.93 -9.68 -0.71
CA LEU A 237 5.29 -10.14 -0.39
C LEU A 237 6.30 -9.00 -0.43
N ILE A 238 6.27 -8.18 -1.49
CA ILE A 238 7.16 -7.02 -1.65
C ILE A 238 6.86 -5.98 -0.57
N SER A 239 5.59 -5.64 -0.36
CA SER A 239 5.17 -4.69 0.67
C SER A 239 5.65 -5.10 2.06
N PHE A 240 5.56 -6.39 2.39
CA PHE A 240 6.02 -6.91 3.68
C PHE A 240 7.54 -6.77 3.83
N MET A 241 8.31 -7.09 2.78
CA MET A 241 9.76 -6.88 2.77
C MET A 241 10.15 -5.42 2.99
N MET A 242 9.40 -4.49 2.40
CA MET A 242 9.69 -3.06 2.50
C MET A 242 9.57 -2.52 3.94
N ASN A 243 8.83 -3.19 4.81
CA ASN A 243 8.80 -2.86 6.25
C ASN A 243 10.15 -3.07 6.96
N PHE A 244 11.11 -3.75 6.31
CA PHE A 244 12.44 -4.06 6.86
C PHE A 244 13.57 -3.21 6.27
N PHE A 245 13.23 -2.12 5.54
CA PHE A 245 14.19 -1.16 4.98
C PHE A 245 14.68 -0.08 5.95
N SER A 246 14.28 -0.14 7.22
CA SER A 246 14.77 0.78 8.26
C SER A 246 16.29 0.69 8.41
N ALA A 247 16.97 1.84 8.24
CA ALA A 247 18.41 1.94 8.36
C ALA A 247 18.92 1.60 9.77
N ARG A 248 18.19 2.02 10.81
CA ARG A 248 18.56 1.71 12.19
C ARG A 248 18.50 0.22 12.46
N SER A 249 17.41 -0.43 12.07
CA SER A 249 17.27 -1.88 12.24
C SER A 249 18.37 -2.62 11.49
N ALA A 250 18.78 -2.16 10.30
CA ALA A 250 19.89 -2.75 9.55
C ALA A 250 21.27 -2.49 10.21
N ASP A 251 21.53 -1.27 10.67
CA ASP A 251 22.79 -0.93 11.36
C ASP A 251 22.97 -1.72 12.67
N GLU A 252 21.87 -1.96 13.40
CA GLU A 252 21.85 -2.68 14.67
C GLU A 252 21.75 -4.21 14.54
N GLY A 253 21.76 -4.78 13.33
CA GLY A 253 21.75 -6.25 13.15
C GLY A 253 20.36 -6.90 13.17
N ARG A 254 19.29 -6.13 13.07
CA ARG A 254 17.88 -6.56 13.26
C ARG A 254 17.09 -6.69 11.96
N SER A 255 17.73 -6.57 10.80
CA SER A 255 17.11 -6.70 9.47
C SER A 255 17.95 -7.59 8.54
N PHE A 256 17.33 -8.17 7.50
CA PHE A 256 18.03 -8.88 6.42
C PHE A 256 19.07 -8.01 5.68
N LEU A 257 18.95 -6.68 5.82
CA LEU A 257 19.88 -5.68 5.29
C LEU A 257 21.06 -5.41 6.23
N SER A 258 21.23 -6.16 7.30
CA SER A 258 22.38 -6.06 8.20
C SER A 258 23.59 -6.78 7.64
N LYS A 259 24.79 -6.28 7.96
CA LYS A 259 26.07 -6.94 7.65
C LYS A 259 26.57 -7.76 8.82
N LYS A 260 27.23 -8.89 8.50
CA LYS A 260 28.06 -9.58 9.49
C LYS A 260 29.22 -8.67 9.89
N GLY A 261 29.43 -8.47 11.18
CA GLY A 261 30.46 -7.56 11.70
C GLY A 261 30.00 -6.10 11.87
N GLY A 262 28.72 -5.79 11.65
CA GLY A 262 28.13 -4.47 11.92
C GLY A 262 27.89 -3.62 10.66
N GLY A 263 26.93 -2.70 10.77
CA GLY A 263 26.50 -1.84 9.67
C GLY A 263 25.46 -2.49 8.75
N ASN A 264 25.14 -1.81 7.64
CA ASN A 264 24.07 -2.18 6.73
C ASN A 264 24.54 -2.41 5.29
N LYS A 265 23.71 -3.06 4.47
CA LYS A 265 23.92 -3.44 3.06
C LYS A 265 23.67 -2.31 2.05
N LEU A 266 23.66 -1.04 2.45
CA LEU A 266 23.57 0.08 1.50
C LEU A 266 24.72 0.00 0.48
N GLY A 267 24.38 0.12 -0.80
CA GLY A 267 25.28 0.01 -1.95
C GLY A 267 25.61 -1.43 -2.38
N GLU A 268 25.22 -2.45 -1.61
CA GLU A 268 25.53 -3.84 -1.93
C GLU A 268 24.50 -4.48 -2.87
N GLN A 269 24.97 -5.43 -3.68
CA GLN A 269 24.12 -6.28 -4.50
C GLN A 269 23.38 -7.26 -3.59
N VAL A 270 22.06 -7.11 -3.48
CA VAL A 270 21.19 -7.98 -2.67
C VAL A 270 20.24 -8.79 -3.56
N TYR A 271 19.91 -8.28 -4.74
CA TYR A 271 18.94 -8.87 -5.66
C TYR A 271 19.53 -9.09 -7.06
N ASP A 272 18.78 -9.77 -7.94
CA ASP A 272 19.11 -9.86 -9.36
C ASP A 272 19.19 -8.45 -9.99
N PRO A 273 20.12 -8.21 -10.94
CA PRO A 273 20.25 -6.91 -11.61
C PRO A 273 18.99 -6.38 -12.30
N ARG A 274 18.00 -7.22 -12.62
CA ARG A 274 16.70 -6.78 -13.16
C ARG A 274 15.83 -6.03 -12.14
N VAL A 275 16.13 -6.17 -10.85
CA VAL A 275 15.33 -5.55 -9.78
C VAL A 275 15.73 -4.08 -9.65
N THR A 276 14.87 -3.20 -10.13
CA THR A 276 14.95 -1.77 -9.86
C THR A 276 13.63 -1.29 -9.27
N MET A 277 13.69 -0.55 -8.17
CA MET A 277 12.55 0.04 -7.48
C MET A 277 12.85 1.49 -7.15
N ILE A 278 11.91 2.38 -7.47
CA ILE A 278 12.00 3.80 -7.15
C ILE A 278 10.75 4.25 -6.40
N ALA A 279 10.85 5.38 -5.73
CA ALA A 279 9.71 6.20 -5.34
C ALA A 279 9.67 7.45 -6.22
N ASP A 280 8.49 7.89 -6.59
CA ASP A 280 8.28 9.15 -7.32
C ASP A 280 6.92 9.73 -6.96
N PRO A 281 6.85 10.79 -6.13
CA PRO A 281 5.57 11.34 -5.69
C PRO A 281 4.73 11.88 -6.83
N TRP A 282 5.31 12.16 -8.00
CA TRP A 282 4.63 12.70 -9.19
C TRP A 282 4.32 11.66 -10.26
N HIS A 283 4.51 10.36 -9.99
CA HIS A 283 4.23 9.31 -10.97
C HIS A 283 2.80 9.44 -11.51
N PRO A 284 2.59 9.45 -12.84
CA PRO A 284 1.29 9.76 -13.43
C PRO A 284 0.20 8.77 -12.98
N ASP A 285 0.56 7.50 -12.78
CA ASP A 285 -0.38 6.45 -12.41
C ASP A 285 -0.46 6.22 -10.91
N ALA A 286 0.56 6.57 -10.12
CA ALA A 286 0.67 6.23 -8.70
C ALA A 286 1.10 7.44 -7.83
N PRO A 287 0.48 8.62 -8.00
CA PRO A 287 0.91 9.82 -7.29
C PRO A 287 0.59 9.74 -5.80
N VAL A 288 1.42 10.40 -4.99
CA VAL A 288 1.28 10.45 -3.51
C VAL A 288 1.59 11.85 -3.01
N LEU A 289 1.26 12.12 -1.74
CA LEU A 289 1.51 13.42 -1.11
C LEU A 289 2.97 13.87 -1.32
N PRO A 290 3.24 15.16 -1.59
CA PRO A 290 4.58 15.65 -1.86
C PRO A 290 5.45 15.83 -0.60
N TRP A 291 4.95 15.44 0.57
CA TRP A 291 5.69 15.38 1.83
C TRP A 291 5.39 14.09 2.60
N ASP A 292 6.23 13.74 3.56
CA ASP A 292 6.05 12.61 4.46
C ASP A 292 5.40 12.98 5.81
N GLY A 293 5.34 12.04 6.77
CA GLY A 293 4.70 12.28 8.07
C GLY A 293 5.34 13.38 8.94
N GLU A 294 6.58 13.79 8.65
CA GLU A 294 7.27 14.89 9.36
C GLU A 294 7.26 16.20 8.54
N GLY A 295 6.58 16.21 7.39
CA GLY A 295 6.57 17.33 6.46
C GLY A 295 7.81 17.40 5.58
N MET A 296 8.73 16.42 5.61
CA MET A 296 9.92 16.47 4.75
C MET A 296 9.48 16.37 3.27
N PRO A 297 10.05 17.18 2.36
CA PRO A 297 9.68 17.15 0.95
C PRO A 297 10.10 15.81 0.33
N ARG A 298 9.16 15.12 -0.30
CA ARG A 298 9.44 13.92 -1.07
C ARG A 298 10.04 14.28 -2.41
N GLU A 299 10.97 13.45 -2.85
CA GLU A 299 11.63 13.55 -4.15
C GLU A 299 11.59 12.20 -4.85
N ARG A 300 11.89 12.20 -6.15
CA ARG A 300 12.15 10.95 -6.87
C ARG A 300 13.41 10.31 -6.28
N MET A 301 13.30 9.06 -5.85
CA MET A 301 14.35 8.37 -5.10
C MET A 301 14.52 6.95 -5.59
N ALA A 302 15.76 6.54 -5.87
CA ALA A 302 16.09 5.14 -6.05
C ALA A 302 16.08 4.41 -4.70
N ILE A 303 15.36 3.29 -4.62
CA ILE A 303 15.31 2.43 -3.43
C ILE A 303 16.19 1.21 -3.66
N ILE A 304 16.00 0.57 -4.81
CA ILE A 304 16.85 -0.51 -5.32
C ILE A 304 17.23 -0.13 -6.75
N GLU A 305 18.52 -0.17 -7.07
CA GLU A 305 19.03 0.15 -8.41
C GLU A 305 19.88 -1.01 -8.93
N ASN A 306 19.41 -1.65 -9.99
CA ASN A 306 20.06 -2.82 -10.60
C ASN A 306 20.43 -3.90 -9.57
N GLY A 307 19.49 -4.21 -8.66
CA GLY A 307 19.63 -5.17 -7.58
C GLY A 307 20.48 -4.71 -6.38
N LYS A 308 21.00 -3.49 -6.41
CA LYS A 308 21.73 -2.88 -5.29
C LYS A 308 20.82 -2.05 -4.40
N ILE A 309 21.03 -2.09 -3.09
CA ILE A 309 20.30 -1.24 -2.15
C ILE A 309 20.77 0.21 -2.33
N ALA A 310 19.93 1.06 -2.93
CA ALA A 310 20.25 2.45 -3.21
C ALA A 310 19.89 3.38 -2.05
N ASN A 311 18.87 3.05 -1.27
CA ASN A 311 18.44 3.84 -0.12
C ASN A 311 17.87 2.97 1.01
N LEU A 312 18.08 3.41 2.25
CA LEU A 312 17.45 2.88 3.46
C LEU A 312 16.65 3.99 4.13
N ASP A 313 15.63 3.61 4.90
CA ASP A 313 14.81 4.58 5.64
C ASP A 313 15.55 5.05 6.90
N TYR A 314 16.15 6.23 6.81
CA TYR A 314 16.79 6.91 7.92
C TYR A 314 15.81 7.91 8.53
N SER A 315 15.33 7.64 9.75
CA SER A 315 14.65 8.67 10.54
C SER A 315 15.58 9.86 10.75
N ARG A 316 15.03 11.06 10.95
CA ARG A 316 15.84 12.27 11.15
C ARG A 316 16.86 12.14 12.29
N PHE A 317 16.44 11.54 13.40
CA PHE A 317 17.32 11.24 14.52
C PHE A 317 18.46 10.27 14.13
N TRP A 318 18.13 9.16 13.47
CA TRP A 318 19.14 8.16 13.11
C TRP A 318 20.10 8.68 12.05
N ALA A 319 19.61 9.44 11.07
CA ALA A 319 20.44 10.14 10.10
C ALA A 319 21.42 11.09 10.79
N GLN A 320 20.97 11.93 11.73
CA GLN A 320 21.84 12.81 12.49
C GLN A 320 22.91 12.03 13.25
N LYS A 321 22.52 10.96 13.97
CA LYS A 321 23.44 10.12 14.75
C LYS A 321 24.51 9.46 13.88
N GLN A 322 24.15 9.05 12.66
CA GLN A 322 25.04 8.38 11.72
C GLN A 322 25.76 9.34 10.75
N GLY A 323 25.60 10.65 10.90
CA GLY A 323 26.18 11.64 9.97
C GLY A 323 25.65 11.51 8.54
N LYS A 324 24.39 11.09 8.36
CA LYS A 324 23.70 10.95 7.08
C LYS A 324 22.69 12.09 6.89
N THR A 325 22.32 12.34 5.64
CA THR A 325 21.21 13.22 5.31
C THR A 325 19.89 12.47 5.47
N ALA A 326 19.00 12.98 6.31
CA ALA A 326 17.63 12.49 6.40
C ALA A 326 16.89 12.83 5.09
N LYS A 327 16.13 11.86 4.56
CA LYS A 327 15.29 12.03 3.39
C LYS A 327 13.86 11.70 3.75
N ALA A 328 12.91 12.28 3.04
CA ALA A 328 11.51 11.99 3.27
C ALA A 328 11.20 10.50 3.01
N THR A 329 10.39 9.88 3.86
CA THR A 329 9.97 8.50 3.65
C THR A 329 9.16 8.39 2.34
N PRO A 330 9.47 7.39 1.47
CA PRO A 330 8.70 7.13 0.25
C PRO A 330 7.19 7.05 0.49
N GLY A 331 6.39 7.59 -0.43
CA GLY A 331 4.94 7.43 -0.39
C GLY A 331 4.42 6.32 -1.31
N ASN A 332 5.20 5.91 -2.31
CA ASN A 332 4.88 4.86 -3.26
C ASN A 332 6.10 3.99 -3.57
N LEU A 333 5.86 2.85 -4.21
CA LEU A 333 6.92 1.94 -4.67
C LEU A 333 6.68 1.52 -6.12
N LEU A 334 7.64 1.83 -6.98
CA LEU A 334 7.51 1.66 -8.42
C LEU A 334 8.60 0.70 -8.89
N MET A 335 8.22 -0.55 -9.11
CA MET A 335 9.13 -1.57 -9.61
C MET A 335 9.17 -1.52 -11.14
N SER A 336 10.38 -1.47 -11.70
CA SER A 336 10.56 -1.62 -13.14
C SER A 336 10.12 -2.99 -13.62
N GLY A 337 9.67 -3.08 -14.87
CA GLY A 337 9.34 -4.36 -15.50
C GLY A 337 9.58 -4.31 -17.00
N GLY A 338 9.11 -5.34 -17.69
CA GLY A 338 9.10 -5.42 -19.15
C GLY A 338 7.82 -4.84 -19.74
N ASP A 339 7.48 -5.31 -20.94
CA ASP A 339 6.31 -4.93 -21.74
C ASP A 339 5.24 -6.02 -21.80
N LYS A 340 5.60 -7.27 -21.51
CA LYS A 340 4.70 -8.43 -21.55
C LYS A 340 3.60 -8.39 -20.50
N SER A 341 2.39 -8.75 -20.92
CA SER A 341 1.28 -9.10 -20.04
C SER A 341 1.53 -10.44 -19.32
N THR A 342 0.80 -10.70 -18.24
CA THR A 342 0.79 -12.02 -17.57
C THR A 342 0.48 -13.16 -18.56
N ALA A 343 -0.45 -12.95 -19.49
CA ALA A 343 -0.80 -13.94 -20.49
C ALA A 343 0.37 -14.25 -21.45
N GLU A 344 1.19 -13.25 -21.78
CA GLU A 344 2.41 -13.45 -22.57
C GLU A 344 3.48 -14.21 -21.81
N LEU A 345 3.65 -13.95 -20.51
CA LEU A 345 4.55 -14.75 -19.65
C LEU A 345 4.08 -16.21 -19.58
N VAL A 346 2.77 -16.44 -19.48
CA VAL A 346 2.18 -17.80 -19.53
C VAL A 346 2.52 -18.47 -20.85
N ARG A 347 2.30 -17.80 -22.00
CA ARG A 347 2.63 -18.33 -23.33
C ARG A 347 4.10 -18.72 -23.49
N GLY A 348 5.01 -18.00 -22.82
CA GLY A 348 6.45 -18.29 -22.83
C GLY A 348 6.88 -19.38 -21.84
N THR A 349 5.97 -20.01 -21.10
CA THR A 349 6.31 -20.93 -20.00
C THR A 349 5.99 -22.38 -20.35
N GLN A 350 7.03 -23.22 -20.35
CA GLN A 350 6.92 -24.64 -20.68
C GLN A 350 6.19 -25.44 -19.61
N LYS A 351 6.56 -25.25 -18.33
CA LYS A 351 5.89 -25.82 -17.15
C LYS A 351 5.98 -24.81 -16.02
N GLY A 352 4.90 -24.64 -15.26
CA GLY A 352 4.91 -23.76 -14.10
C GLY A 352 3.55 -23.64 -13.43
N ILE A 353 3.44 -22.73 -12.47
CA ILE A 353 2.19 -22.46 -11.75
C ILE A 353 1.89 -20.96 -11.83
N LEU A 354 0.71 -20.60 -12.32
CA LEU A 354 0.18 -19.25 -12.22
C LEU A 354 -0.44 -19.06 -10.83
N VAL A 355 0.15 -18.18 -10.04
CA VAL A 355 -0.35 -17.76 -8.73
C VAL A 355 -1.02 -16.40 -8.89
N THR A 356 -2.34 -16.36 -8.71
CA THR A 356 -3.11 -15.14 -8.96
C THR A 356 -3.20 -14.23 -7.74
N ARG A 357 -3.18 -14.80 -6.54
CA ARG A 357 -3.22 -14.08 -5.26
C ARG A 357 -2.48 -14.84 -4.18
N THR A 358 -1.80 -14.10 -3.32
CA THR A 358 -1.28 -14.58 -2.03
C THR A 358 -2.09 -13.97 -0.91
N TRP A 359 -2.39 -14.74 0.13
CA TRP A 359 -3.26 -14.34 1.23
C TRP A 359 -2.70 -14.82 2.57
N TYR A 360 -3.06 -14.14 3.66
CA TYR A 360 -2.68 -14.51 5.03
C TYR A 360 -1.16 -14.56 5.19
N ILE A 361 -0.48 -13.52 4.70
CA ILE A 361 0.97 -13.43 4.76
C ILE A 361 1.39 -13.17 6.20
N ARG A 362 2.24 -14.03 6.76
CA ARG A 362 2.76 -13.93 8.13
C ARG A 362 4.27 -14.09 8.12
N MET A 363 4.93 -13.36 9.01
CA MET A 363 6.37 -13.47 9.19
C MET A 363 6.72 -14.75 9.94
N VAL A 364 7.72 -15.48 9.42
CA VAL A 364 8.30 -16.66 10.06
C VAL A 364 9.69 -16.34 10.61
N ASP A 365 10.53 -15.70 9.81
CA ASP A 365 11.88 -15.28 10.22
C ASP A 365 12.20 -13.86 9.73
N PRO A 366 12.39 -12.87 10.63
CA PRO A 366 12.73 -11.50 10.25
C PRO A 366 14.14 -11.35 9.66
N GLN A 367 15.10 -12.24 9.98
CA GLN A 367 16.48 -12.11 9.52
C GLN A 367 16.63 -12.41 8.02
N THR A 368 15.76 -13.26 7.49
CA THR A 368 15.71 -13.60 6.06
C THR A 368 14.46 -13.05 5.37
N VAL A 369 13.57 -12.38 6.12
CA VAL A 369 12.21 -12.05 5.69
C VAL A 369 11.51 -13.29 5.13
N LEU A 370 11.64 -14.43 5.81
CA LEU A 370 10.90 -15.63 5.43
C LEU A 370 9.43 -15.43 5.79
N LEU A 371 8.57 -15.52 4.79
CA LEU A 371 7.13 -15.34 4.94
C LEU A 371 6.42 -16.65 4.67
N THR A 372 5.35 -16.91 5.42
CA THR A 372 4.40 -17.97 5.12
C THR A 372 3.07 -17.36 4.69
N GLY A 373 2.35 -18.05 3.82
CA GLY A 373 1.02 -17.63 3.40
C GLY A 373 0.35 -18.72 2.58
N LEU A 374 -0.77 -18.37 1.96
CA LEU A 374 -1.54 -19.25 1.10
C LEU A 374 -1.64 -18.67 -0.30
N THR A 375 -1.61 -19.52 -1.33
CA THR A 375 -2.20 -19.14 -2.62
C THR A 375 -3.71 -19.14 -2.50
N ARG A 376 -4.42 -18.30 -3.28
CA ARG A 376 -5.88 -18.20 -3.20
C ARG A 376 -6.51 -17.76 -4.51
N ASP A 377 -7.81 -17.99 -4.64
CA ASP A 377 -8.68 -17.43 -5.69
C ASP A 377 -8.23 -17.75 -7.13
N GLY A 378 -7.82 -19.00 -7.32
CA GLY A 378 -7.36 -19.55 -8.58
C GLY A 378 -5.85 -19.70 -8.60
N THR A 379 -5.39 -20.95 -8.50
CA THR A 379 -4.00 -21.35 -8.75
C THR A 379 -4.01 -22.32 -9.92
N PHE A 380 -3.21 -22.08 -10.96
CA PHE A 380 -3.33 -22.83 -12.22
C PHE A 380 -2.01 -23.43 -12.67
N TYR A 381 -2.05 -24.68 -13.10
CA TYR A 381 -0.90 -25.33 -13.73
C TYR A 381 -0.75 -24.86 -15.18
N ILE A 382 0.48 -24.52 -15.55
CA ILE A 382 0.87 -24.12 -16.90
C ILE A 382 1.64 -25.27 -17.54
N GLU A 383 1.29 -25.60 -18.78
CA GLU A 383 2.03 -26.55 -19.61
C GLU A 383 2.00 -26.10 -21.07
N ASN A 384 3.15 -26.12 -21.75
CA ASN A 384 3.30 -25.73 -23.17
C ASN A 384 2.70 -24.36 -23.51
N GLY A 385 2.90 -23.36 -22.64
CA GLY A 385 2.41 -22.01 -22.87
C GLY A 385 0.91 -21.80 -22.59
N GLN A 386 0.22 -22.77 -21.98
CA GLN A 386 -1.23 -22.73 -21.74
C GLN A 386 -1.58 -23.08 -20.29
N ILE A 387 -2.66 -22.49 -19.78
CA ILE A 387 -3.28 -22.95 -18.53
C ILE A 387 -3.91 -24.31 -18.80
N LYS A 388 -3.41 -25.36 -18.15
CA LYS A 388 -3.81 -26.74 -18.42
C LYS A 388 -4.96 -27.21 -17.53
N HIS A 389 -4.88 -26.92 -16.23
CA HIS A 389 -5.93 -27.18 -15.24
C HIS A 389 -5.66 -26.39 -13.96
N PRO A 390 -6.68 -26.13 -13.13
CA PRO A 390 -6.47 -25.61 -11.80
C PRO A 390 -5.74 -26.63 -10.90
N VAL A 391 -5.03 -26.11 -9.91
CA VAL A 391 -4.42 -26.90 -8.84
C VAL A 391 -4.92 -26.42 -7.49
N LYS A 392 -4.90 -27.33 -6.51
CA LYS A 392 -5.23 -26.97 -5.13
C LYS A 392 -4.35 -25.82 -4.65
N ASN A 393 -4.89 -25.02 -3.74
CA ASN A 393 -4.11 -23.96 -3.12
C ASN A 393 -2.95 -24.56 -2.33
N PHE A 394 -1.87 -23.80 -2.22
CA PHE A 394 -0.68 -24.18 -1.50
C PHE A 394 -0.49 -23.29 -0.29
N ARG A 395 0.07 -23.86 0.78
CA ARG A 395 0.90 -23.08 1.69
C ARG A 395 2.26 -22.87 1.05
N PHE A 396 2.77 -21.66 1.13
CA PHE A 396 4.14 -21.34 0.75
C PHE A 396 4.95 -20.90 1.96
N ASN A 397 6.26 -21.12 1.90
CA ASN A 397 7.24 -20.46 2.75
C ASN A 397 8.29 -19.86 1.83
N GLU A 398 8.24 -18.55 1.62
CA GLU A 398 9.11 -17.87 0.67
C GLU A 398 9.64 -16.57 1.24
N SER A 399 10.91 -16.26 0.93
CA SER A 399 11.48 -14.96 1.21
C SER A 399 11.38 -14.10 -0.04
N PRO A 400 10.80 -12.87 0.02
CA PRO A 400 10.83 -11.93 -1.09
C PRO A 400 12.26 -11.63 -1.56
N VAL A 401 13.26 -11.79 -0.68
CA VAL A 401 14.68 -11.63 -1.02
C VAL A 401 15.17 -12.75 -1.93
N ILE A 402 14.82 -14.00 -1.62
CA ILE A 402 15.14 -15.16 -2.45
C ILE A 402 14.34 -15.10 -3.76
N MET A 403 13.05 -14.83 -3.66
CA MET A 403 12.11 -14.65 -4.76
C MET A 403 12.65 -13.68 -5.83
N LEU A 404 13.10 -12.49 -5.42
CA LEU A 404 13.63 -11.46 -6.31
C LEU A 404 15.02 -11.81 -6.91
N ASN A 405 15.74 -12.78 -6.35
CA ASN A 405 16.98 -13.33 -6.95
C ASN A 405 16.70 -14.47 -7.94
N ASN A 406 15.47 -14.97 -8.00
CA ASN A 406 15.06 -16.06 -8.88
C ASN A 406 14.22 -15.57 -10.07
N ILE A 407 14.24 -14.27 -10.36
CA ILE A 407 13.54 -13.69 -11.51
C ILE A 407 14.11 -14.25 -12.82
N GLU A 408 13.24 -14.83 -13.64
CA GLU A 408 13.54 -15.16 -15.03
C GLU A 408 13.07 -14.05 -15.96
N GLU A 409 11.88 -13.50 -15.69
CA GLU A 409 11.27 -12.48 -16.54
C GLU A 409 10.28 -11.60 -15.76
N LEU A 410 10.22 -10.31 -16.10
CA LEU A 410 9.27 -9.35 -15.57
C LEU A 410 8.37 -8.85 -16.69
N GLY A 411 7.06 -8.79 -16.44
CA GLY A 411 6.10 -8.19 -17.35
C GLY A 411 5.88 -6.71 -17.10
N LYS A 412 4.80 -6.16 -17.64
CA LYS A 412 4.41 -4.76 -17.51
C LYS A 412 3.95 -4.43 -16.08
N PRO A 413 4.55 -3.44 -15.40
CA PRO A 413 4.05 -2.96 -14.11
C PRO A 413 2.63 -2.45 -14.21
N VAL A 414 1.80 -2.80 -13.23
CA VAL A 414 0.45 -2.27 -13.08
C VAL A 414 0.24 -1.72 -11.68
N ARG A 415 -0.66 -0.75 -11.57
CA ARG A 415 -1.03 -0.20 -10.27
C ARG A 415 -1.73 -1.26 -9.44
N VAL A 416 -1.23 -1.46 -8.24
CA VAL A 416 -1.83 -2.31 -7.23
C VAL A 416 -1.82 -1.56 -5.90
N ALA A 417 -2.92 -1.65 -5.18
CA ALA A 417 -2.93 -1.54 -3.73
C ALA A 417 -3.47 -2.86 -3.20
N GLY A 418 -2.91 -3.32 -2.10
CA GLY A 418 -3.16 -4.65 -1.58
C GLY A 418 -4.16 -4.66 -0.44
N ASP A 419 -4.90 -5.77 -0.34
CA ASP A 419 -5.47 -6.27 0.91
C ASP A 419 -4.40 -6.52 2.00
N GLU A 420 -3.16 -6.78 1.58
CA GLU A 420 -1.99 -7.09 2.40
C GLU A 420 -0.83 -6.09 2.15
N SER A 421 -1.12 -4.91 1.59
CA SER A 421 -0.11 -3.86 1.34
C SER A 421 -0.57 -2.49 1.79
N SER A 422 0.33 -1.74 2.44
CA SER A 422 0.12 -0.35 2.87
C SER A 422 0.59 0.70 1.86
N TYR A 423 1.11 0.28 0.70
CA TYR A 423 1.67 1.19 -0.30
C TYR A 423 0.80 1.25 -1.56
N VAL A 424 0.75 2.42 -2.18
CA VAL A 424 0.42 2.52 -3.61
C VAL A 424 1.64 2.04 -4.39
N MET A 425 1.47 1.00 -5.21
CA MET A 425 2.60 0.38 -5.91
C MET A 425 2.35 0.20 -7.40
N MET A 426 3.43 0.20 -8.18
CA MET A 426 3.45 -0.32 -9.56
C MET A 426 4.29 -1.60 -9.54
N ILE A 427 3.64 -2.76 -9.70
CA ILE A 427 4.29 -4.08 -9.60
C ILE A 427 4.08 -4.84 -10.91
N PRO A 428 5.14 -5.39 -11.52
CA PRO A 428 4.99 -6.25 -12.69
C PRO A 428 4.54 -7.66 -12.30
N PRO A 429 3.84 -8.40 -13.18
CA PRO A 429 3.81 -9.84 -13.05
C PRO A 429 5.23 -10.37 -13.24
N MET A 430 5.57 -11.45 -12.54
CA MET A 430 6.94 -11.97 -12.53
C MET A 430 6.97 -13.48 -12.70
N LYS A 431 7.82 -13.94 -13.62
CA LYS A 431 8.18 -15.34 -13.77
C LYS A 431 9.42 -15.61 -12.93
N LEU A 432 9.29 -16.56 -12.01
CA LEU A 432 10.32 -16.89 -11.04
C LEU A 432 10.60 -18.39 -11.08
N ARG A 433 11.86 -18.79 -10.87
CA ARG A 433 12.19 -20.18 -10.57
C ARG A 433 12.19 -20.45 -9.07
N ASP A 434 12.12 -21.73 -8.72
CA ASP A 434 12.36 -22.22 -7.36
C ASP A 434 11.48 -21.63 -6.24
N PHE A 435 10.24 -21.20 -6.53
CA PHE A 435 9.31 -20.73 -5.51
C PHE A 435 8.81 -21.91 -4.67
N THR A 436 8.85 -21.78 -3.34
CA THR A 436 8.68 -22.91 -2.42
C THR A 436 7.26 -23.06 -1.89
N PHE A 437 6.56 -24.10 -2.35
CA PHE A 437 5.31 -24.58 -1.76
C PHE A 437 5.58 -25.70 -0.74
N THR A 438 5.02 -25.60 0.46
CA THR A 438 5.34 -26.50 1.58
C THR A 438 4.24 -27.50 1.90
N SER A 439 2.99 -27.18 1.61
CA SER A 439 1.87 -28.12 1.76
C SER A 439 0.72 -27.73 0.85
N LEU A 440 -0.21 -28.67 0.64
CA LEU A 440 -1.52 -28.36 0.08
C LEU A 440 -2.38 -27.64 1.12
N SER A 441 -3.38 -26.90 0.64
CA SER A 441 -4.41 -26.25 1.44
C SER A 441 -5.77 -26.42 0.77
N ASP A 442 -6.75 -26.87 1.54
CA ASP A 442 -8.16 -26.96 1.11
C ASP A 442 -8.92 -25.64 1.38
N ALA A 443 -8.22 -24.59 1.82
CA ALA A 443 -8.82 -23.28 1.97
C ALA A 443 -9.19 -22.74 0.58
N VAL A 444 -10.48 -22.40 0.40
CA VAL A 444 -11.01 -21.77 -0.82
C VAL A 444 -11.18 -20.28 -0.62
#